data_AF-A0A8C9N7R5-F1
#
_entry.id   AF-A0A8C9N7R5-F1
#
_cell.length_a   1.000
_cell.length_b   1.000
_cell.length_c   1.000
_cell.angle_alpha   90.00
_cell.angle_beta   90.00
_cell.angle_gamma   90.00
#
_symmetry.space_group_name_H-M   'P 1'
#
loop_
_entity.id
_entity.type
_entity.pdbx_description
1 polymer ?
#
loop_
_entity_poly.entity_id
_entity_poly.type
_entity_poly.pdbx_seq_one_letter_code
_entity_poly.pdbx_strand_id
1 'polypeptide(L)'
;REGQRGHGDVRKEGGGDPALASVCLKHRVHPREPSEDSLVSRLEVVTLPSRLPRDLPVRSCARELQLPVHEWPHTGPAGQFDVGVVASFGRLLSEELILQFPYGVLNVHPSCLPRWRGPAPIVHTVLHGDKVTGVTIMEIRPKRFDVGPIIKQEEVAVPPHCTAQELEGMLAKIGANMVKSSNCLSNFCIG
;
A
#
# COMPACT_ATOMS: atom_id res chain seq x y z
N ARG A 1 -49.57 4.96 -8.85
CA ARG A 1 -49.15 5.48 -7.54
C ARG A 1 -48.34 4.37 -6.89
N GLU A 2 -47.04 4.34 -7.20
CA GLU A 2 -45.92 4.73 -6.29
C GLU A 2 -45.58 3.57 -5.33
N GLY A 3 -44.33 3.15 -5.12
CA GLY A 3 -43.07 3.83 -5.35
C GLY A 3 -41.94 2.88 -5.80
N GLN A 4 -40.98 3.51 -6.47
CA GLN A 4 -39.82 2.93 -7.13
C GLN A 4 -38.84 2.31 -6.13
N ARG A 5 -38.26 1.16 -6.53
CA ARG A 5 -37.02 0.63 -5.96
C ARG A 5 -35.90 1.63 -6.27
N GLY A 6 -35.44 2.34 -5.25
CA GLY A 6 -34.27 3.21 -5.34
C GLY A 6 -33.05 2.39 -5.71
N HIS A 7 -32.57 2.57 -6.94
CA HIS A 7 -31.19 2.30 -7.33
C HIS A 7 -30.28 3.23 -6.51
N GLY A 8 -29.52 2.65 -5.59
CA GLY A 8 -28.38 3.32 -4.98
C GLY A 8 -27.20 3.24 -5.95
N ASP A 9 -27.05 4.29 -6.75
CA ASP A 9 -25.94 4.46 -7.70
C ASP A 9 -24.63 4.65 -6.90
N VAL A 10 -23.85 3.58 -6.71
CA VAL A 10 -22.53 3.66 -6.08
C VAL A 10 -21.52 4.05 -7.16
N ARG A 11 -21.29 5.35 -7.31
CA ARG A 11 -20.13 5.85 -8.05
C ARG A 11 -18.86 5.58 -7.23
N LYS A 12 -18.21 4.45 -7.52
CA LYS A 12 -16.88 4.10 -7.02
C LYS A 12 -15.86 4.48 -8.09
N GLU A 13 -15.36 5.72 -8.06
CA GLU A 13 -14.18 6.07 -8.86
C GLU A 13 -12.98 5.34 -8.24
N GLY A 14 -12.41 4.38 -8.97
CA GLY A 14 -11.17 3.70 -8.59
C GLY A 14 -9.99 4.67 -8.54
N GLY A 15 -8.92 4.41 -7.80
CA GLY A 15 -8.58 3.21 -7.03
C GLY A 15 -7.34 3.48 -6.19
N GLY A 16 -7.30 2.84 -5.02
CA GLY A 16 -6.29 3.04 -3.99
C GLY A 16 -6.86 3.80 -2.81
N ASP A 17 -6.89 3.17 -1.63
CA ASP A 17 -7.24 3.85 -0.39
C ASP A 17 -6.05 4.75 0.01
N PRO A 18 -6.15 6.07 -0.15
CA PRO A 18 -4.98 6.93 -0.19
C PRO A 18 -4.35 7.15 1.19
N ALA A 19 -5.04 6.81 2.28
CA ALA A 19 -4.51 6.95 3.63
C ALA A 19 -3.52 5.81 3.95
N LEU A 20 -3.74 4.59 3.45
CA LEU A 20 -2.83 3.45 3.59
C LEU A 20 -1.39 3.80 3.16
N ALA A 21 -1.24 4.33 1.94
CA ALA A 21 0.07 4.70 1.40
C ALA A 21 0.74 5.83 2.20
N SER A 22 -0.05 6.83 2.60
CA SER A 22 0.40 7.97 3.40
C SER A 22 0.85 7.55 4.81
N VAL A 23 0.07 6.69 5.47
CA VAL A 23 0.36 6.19 6.82
C VAL A 23 1.58 5.26 6.80
N CYS A 24 1.73 4.41 5.78
CA CYS A 24 2.95 3.64 5.55
C CYS A 24 4.19 4.54 5.45
N LEU A 25 4.05 5.67 4.75
CA LEU A 25 5.13 6.64 4.55
C LEU A 25 5.50 7.40 5.83
N LYS A 26 4.52 7.95 6.57
CA LYS A 26 4.74 8.60 7.88
C LYS A 26 5.35 7.64 8.88
N HIS A 27 4.77 6.44 8.91
CA HIS A 27 5.33 5.20 9.42
C HIS A 27 6.84 5.20 9.23
N ARG A 28 7.28 5.03 7.98
CA ARG A 28 8.67 4.81 7.60
C ARG A 28 9.63 5.91 8.05
N VAL A 29 9.29 7.18 7.82
CA VAL A 29 10.26 8.26 7.93
C VAL A 29 10.53 8.73 9.35
N HIS A 30 9.59 8.61 10.31
CA HIS A 30 9.90 8.98 11.69
C HIS A 30 10.94 8.02 12.29
N PRO A 31 12.20 8.45 12.50
CA PRO A 31 13.16 7.67 13.23
C PRO A 31 12.97 7.98 14.71
N ARG A 32 12.90 6.96 15.55
CA ARG A 32 13.48 7.11 16.90
C ARG A 32 14.99 7.08 16.69
N GLU A 33 15.56 8.21 16.29
CA GLU A 33 16.98 8.42 15.95
C GLU A 33 17.53 7.50 14.85
N PRO A 34 18.51 7.95 14.05
CA PRO A 34 19.21 7.06 13.12
C PRO A 34 20.02 6.05 13.93
N SER A 35 19.54 4.80 14.02
CA SER A 35 20.34 3.68 14.49
C SER A 35 21.26 3.18 13.36
N GLU A 36 22.42 2.62 13.70
CA GLU A 36 23.34 2.00 12.74
C GLU A 36 22.70 0.87 11.90
N ASP A 37 21.51 0.40 12.31
CA ASP A 37 20.69 -0.61 11.63
C ASP A 37 19.71 -0.05 10.58
N SER A 38 19.77 1.25 10.23
CA SER A 38 18.86 1.83 9.24
C SER A 38 19.15 1.31 7.82
N LEU A 39 18.43 0.27 7.40
CA LEU A 39 18.53 -0.36 6.08
C LEU A 39 18.16 0.54 4.90
N VAL A 40 17.53 1.70 5.13
CA VAL A 40 17.04 2.60 4.07
C VAL A 40 17.88 3.87 4.07
N SER A 41 18.72 4.05 3.05
CA SER A 41 19.58 5.22 2.86
C SER A 41 18.93 6.33 2.03
N ARG A 42 17.98 5.98 1.16
CA ARG A 42 17.27 6.91 0.27
C ARG A 42 15.82 6.47 0.11
N LEU A 43 14.90 7.44 0.13
CA LEU A 43 13.47 7.21 -0.09
C LEU A 43 12.89 8.29 -0.99
N GLU A 44 12.22 7.86 -2.06
CA GLU A 44 11.48 8.74 -2.96
C GLU A 44 10.09 8.18 -3.19
N VAL A 45 9.15 9.05 -3.57
CA VAL A 45 7.73 8.71 -3.67
C VAL A 45 7.25 8.90 -5.10
N VAL A 46 6.63 7.87 -5.66
CA VAL A 46 5.89 7.98 -6.92
C VAL A 46 4.40 8.01 -6.59
N THR A 47 3.67 8.97 -7.13
CA THR A 47 2.22 9.09 -6.92
C THR A 47 1.51 9.39 -8.23
N LEU A 48 0.21 9.14 -8.26
CA LEU A 48 -0.61 9.45 -9.43
C LEU A 48 -0.73 10.97 -9.62
N PRO A 49 -0.94 11.44 -10.86
CA PRO A 49 -1.34 12.81 -11.11
C PRO A 49 -2.61 13.16 -10.32
N SER A 50 -2.62 14.29 -9.61
CA SER A 50 -3.84 14.80 -9.00
C SER A 50 -4.50 15.82 -9.93
N ARG A 51 -5.78 15.62 -10.23
CA ARG A 51 -6.63 16.63 -10.88
C ARG A 51 -7.57 17.32 -9.89
N LEU A 52 -7.44 16.98 -8.60
CA LEU A 52 -8.31 17.48 -7.55
C LEU A 52 -7.76 18.77 -6.95
N PRO A 53 -8.63 19.68 -6.46
CA PRO A 53 -8.20 20.89 -5.75
C PRO A 53 -7.41 20.59 -4.47
N ARG A 54 -7.72 19.45 -3.84
CA ARG A 54 -6.95 18.89 -2.73
C ARG A 54 -6.00 17.83 -3.26
N ASP A 55 -4.77 17.87 -2.78
CA ASP A 55 -3.74 16.93 -3.20
C ASP A 55 -3.96 15.52 -2.64
N LEU A 56 -3.32 14.53 -3.24
CA LEU A 56 -3.37 13.15 -2.78
C LEU A 56 -2.72 13.02 -1.40
N PRO A 57 -3.33 12.32 -0.43
CA PRO A 57 -2.78 12.15 0.92
C PRO A 57 -1.32 11.67 0.99
N VAL A 58 -0.89 10.79 0.08
CA VAL A 58 0.50 10.34 -0.01
C VAL A 58 1.44 11.45 -0.51
N ARG A 59 0.96 12.31 -1.41
CA ARG A 59 1.74 13.45 -1.93
C ARG A 59 1.91 14.52 -0.87
N SER A 60 0.83 14.89 -0.16
CA SER A 60 0.89 15.82 0.97
C SER A 60 1.84 15.32 2.04
N CYS A 61 1.74 14.04 2.40
CA CYS A 61 2.65 13.42 3.36
C CYS A 61 4.11 13.43 2.91
N ALA A 62 4.39 13.11 1.64
CA ALA A 62 5.75 13.12 1.13
C ALA A 62 6.37 14.52 1.20
N ARG A 63 5.59 15.57 0.92
CA ARG A 63 6.03 16.97 1.05
C ARG A 63 6.23 17.40 2.50
N GLU A 64 5.34 17.00 3.41
CA GLU A 64 5.52 17.23 4.86
C GLU A 64 6.86 16.63 5.36
N LEU A 65 7.24 15.47 4.80
CA LEU A 65 8.48 14.76 5.12
C LEU A 65 9.67 15.17 4.25
N GLN A 66 9.51 16.17 3.38
CA GLN A 66 10.54 16.69 2.47
C GLN A 66 11.16 15.60 1.55
N LEU A 67 10.39 14.59 1.18
CA LEU A 67 10.82 13.55 0.26
C LEU A 67 10.68 14.01 -1.21
N PRO A 68 11.59 13.62 -2.11
CA PRO A 68 11.39 13.77 -3.54
C PRO A 68 10.11 13.04 -3.99
N VAL A 69 9.28 13.74 -4.77
CA VAL A 69 8.04 13.19 -5.33
C VAL A 69 8.10 13.22 -6.84
N HIS A 70 7.84 12.06 -7.45
CA HIS A 70 7.65 11.88 -8.87
C HIS A 70 6.19 11.63 -9.19
N GLU A 71 5.79 12.04 -10.39
CA GLU A 71 4.45 11.84 -10.89
C GLU A 71 4.43 10.73 -11.94
N TRP A 72 3.58 9.73 -11.71
CA TRP A 72 3.38 8.63 -12.66
C TRP A 72 2.97 9.15 -14.05
N PRO A 73 3.57 8.67 -15.15
CA PRO A 73 4.39 7.45 -15.27
C PRO A 73 5.88 7.59 -14.99
N HIS A 74 6.35 8.77 -14.60
CA HIS A 74 7.76 8.95 -14.25
C HIS A 74 8.04 8.40 -12.86
N THR A 75 8.98 7.46 -12.77
CA THR A 75 9.34 6.74 -11.53
C THR A 75 10.68 7.22 -10.95
N GLY A 76 11.19 8.35 -11.42
CA GLY A 76 12.55 8.82 -11.12
C GLY A 76 13.60 8.13 -12.01
N PRO A 77 14.89 8.24 -11.64
CA PRO A 77 15.97 7.65 -12.42
C PRO A 77 15.99 6.12 -12.30
N ALA A 78 16.00 5.44 -13.45
CA ALA A 78 16.05 3.98 -13.53
C ALA A 78 17.34 3.42 -12.92
N GLY A 79 17.25 2.27 -12.26
CA GLY A 79 18.40 1.52 -11.73
C GLY A 79 19.13 2.16 -10.54
N GLN A 80 18.51 3.15 -9.88
CA GLN A 80 19.08 3.79 -8.67
C GLN A 80 18.48 3.31 -7.36
N PHE A 81 17.51 2.40 -7.40
CA PHE A 81 16.80 1.90 -6.22
C PHE A 81 16.83 0.39 -6.18
N ASP A 82 17.07 -0.15 -5.00
CA ASP A 82 17.21 -1.58 -4.78
C ASP A 82 15.86 -2.32 -4.79
N VAL A 83 14.81 -1.68 -4.25
CA VAL A 83 13.48 -2.27 -4.04
C VAL A 83 12.37 -1.24 -4.26
N GLY A 84 11.30 -1.66 -4.93
CA GLY A 84 10.06 -0.90 -5.01
C GLY A 84 9.06 -1.32 -3.93
N VAL A 85 8.29 -0.38 -3.39
CA VAL A 85 7.18 -0.69 -2.48
C VAL A 85 5.92 0.01 -2.95
N VAL A 86 4.86 -0.78 -3.14
CA VAL A 86 3.54 -0.33 -3.58
C VAL A 86 2.55 -0.51 -2.45
N ALA A 87 1.71 0.50 -2.25
CA ALA A 87 0.54 0.42 -1.39
C ALA A 87 -0.56 1.25 -2.05
N SER A 88 -1.75 0.67 -2.25
CA SER A 88 -2.91 1.40 -2.81
C SER A 88 -2.63 2.18 -4.10
N PHE A 89 -1.76 1.70 -5.00
CA PHE A 89 -1.37 2.48 -6.20
C PHE A 89 -2.36 2.38 -7.36
N GLY A 90 -3.13 1.29 -7.43
CA GLY A 90 -4.21 1.12 -8.42
C GLY A 90 -3.75 0.96 -9.88
N ARG A 91 -2.45 0.75 -10.14
CA ARG A 91 -1.90 0.50 -11.49
C ARG A 91 -1.17 -0.83 -11.54
N LEU A 92 -1.28 -1.52 -12.67
CA LEU A 92 -0.39 -2.63 -13.00
C LEU A 92 1.00 -2.05 -13.33
N LEU A 93 2.03 -2.69 -12.80
CA LEU A 93 3.40 -2.38 -13.17
C LEU A 93 3.84 -3.24 -14.35
N SER A 94 4.55 -2.62 -15.29
CA SER A 94 5.18 -3.35 -16.39
C SER A 94 6.33 -4.21 -15.86
N GLU A 95 6.64 -5.28 -16.57
CA GLU A 95 7.79 -6.13 -16.27
C GLU A 95 9.10 -5.34 -16.34
N GLU A 96 9.23 -4.47 -17.34
CA GLU A 96 10.37 -3.55 -17.49
C GLU A 96 10.59 -2.67 -16.26
N LEU A 97 9.52 -2.13 -15.67
CA LEU A 97 9.63 -1.32 -14.45
C LEU A 97 10.02 -2.17 -13.24
N ILE A 98 9.43 -3.36 -13.10
CA ILE A 98 9.75 -4.27 -11.98
C ILE A 98 11.24 -4.66 -12.02
N LEU A 99 11.77 -4.93 -13.22
CA LEU A 99 13.16 -5.31 -13.43
C LEU A 99 14.18 -4.17 -13.18
N GLN A 100 13.73 -2.92 -13.02
CA GLN A 100 14.61 -1.83 -12.62
C GLN A 100 15.01 -1.88 -11.14
N PHE A 101 14.31 -2.69 -10.33
CA PHE A 101 14.61 -2.90 -8.92
C PHE A 101 15.28 -4.26 -8.75
N PRO A 102 16.58 -4.32 -8.40
CA PRO A 102 17.35 -5.56 -8.24
C PRO A 102 16.66 -6.62 -7.36
N TYR A 103 16.01 -6.20 -6.28
CA TYR A 103 15.28 -7.11 -5.40
C TYR A 103 13.81 -7.24 -5.80
N GLY A 104 13.31 -6.44 -6.74
CA GLY A 104 11.93 -6.46 -7.21
C GLY A 104 11.04 -5.46 -6.49
N VAL A 105 9.72 -5.69 -6.58
CA VAL A 105 8.71 -4.76 -6.07
C VAL A 105 7.76 -5.48 -5.12
N LEU A 106 7.62 -4.96 -3.91
CA LEU A 106 6.69 -5.43 -2.90
C LEU A 106 5.35 -4.69 -2.98
N ASN A 107 4.25 -5.36 -2.65
CA ASN A 107 2.94 -4.78 -2.41
C ASN A 107 2.53 -4.99 -0.95
N VAL A 108 2.01 -3.93 -0.33
CA VAL A 108 1.34 -3.97 0.98
C VAL A 108 -0.15 -4.14 0.73
N HIS A 109 -0.64 -5.37 0.88
CA HIS A 109 -2.03 -5.73 0.64
C HIS A 109 -2.81 -5.82 1.97
N PRO A 110 -3.83 -5.00 2.23
CA PRO A 110 -4.51 -4.95 3.52
C PRO A 110 -5.63 -6.00 3.63
N SER A 111 -5.27 -7.26 3.39
CA SER A 111 -6.03 -8.44 3.79
C SER A 111 -5.09 -9.64 4.03
N CYS A 112 -5.63 -10.69 4.64
CA CYS A 112 -5.02 -12.01 4.65
C CYS A 112 -5.23 -12.72 3.31
N LEU A 113 -4.24 -12.72 2.41
CA LEU A 113 -4.34 -13.47 1.16
C LEU A 113 -4.47 -14.98 1.44
N PRO A 114 -5.22 -15.73 0.60
CA PRO A 114 -5.85 -15.32 -0.66
C PRO A 114 -7.19 -14.59 -0.50
N ARG A 115 -7.67 -14.32 0.72
CA ARG A 115 -8.95 -13.64 0.95
C ARG A 115 -8.85 -12.17 0.53
N TRP A 116 -9.89 -11.69 -0.15
CA TRP A 116 -9.99 -10.31 -0.65
C TRP A 116 -8.84 -9.84 -1.54
N ARG A 117 -8.51 -10.61 -2.59
CA ARG A 117 -7.67 -10.08 -3.69
C ARG A 117 -8.37 -8.94 -4.41
N GLY A 118 -7.57 -8.10 -5.04
CA GLY A 118 -8.05 -7.04 -5.91
C GLY A 118 -8.50 -5.82 -5.13
N PRO A 119 -9.44 -5.04 -5.70
CA PRO A 119 -9.75 -3.73 -5.17
C PRO A 119 -10.53 -3.79 -3.85
N ALA A 120 -10.26 -2.81 -2.99
CA ALA A 120 -11.02 -2.52 -1.76
C ALA A 120 -11.17 -3.69 -0.74
N PRO A 121 -10.09 -4.42 -0.40
CA PRO A 121 -10.13 -5.52 0.58
C PRO A 121 -10.68 -5.12 1.97
N ILE A 122 -10.38 -3.92 2.45
CA ILE A 122 -10.84 -3.39 3.74
C ILE A 122 -12.37 -3.27 3.74
N VAL A 123 -12.92 -2.69 2.69
CA VAL A 123 -14.38 -2.56 2.53
C VAL A 123 -15.03 -3.94 2.49
N HIS A 124 -14.46 -4.90 1.77
CA HIS A 124 -14.98 -6.26 1.73
C HIS A 124 -14.94 -6.95 3.10
N THR A 125 -13.85 -6.78 3.86
CA THR A 125 -13.71 -7.29 5.23
C THR A 125 -14.87 -6.81 6.11
N VAL A 126 -15.13 -5.50 6.10
CA VAL A 126 -16.22 -4.90 6.91
C VAL A 126 -17.59 -5.37 6.43
N LEU A 127 -17.85 -5.34 5.12
CA LEU A 127 -19.15 -5.70 4.55
C LEU A 127 -19.54 -7.17 4.80
N HIS A 128 -18.57 -8.07 4.86
CA HIS A 128 -18.83 -9.49 5.12
C HIS A 128 -18.82 -9.84 6.62
N GLY A 129 -18.58 -8.84 7.49
CA GLY A 129 -18.56 -9.04 8.93
C GLY A 129 -17.43 -9.95 9.40
N ASP A 130 -16.31 -9.98 8.67
CA ASP A 130 -15.15 -10.79 8.98
C ASP A 130 -14.65 -10.46 10.40
N LYS A 131 -14.33 -11.49 11.19
CA LYS A 131 -13.78 -11.33 12.55
C LYS A 131 -12.27 -11.24 12.58
N VAL A 132 -11.63 -11.68 11.50
CA VAL A 132 -10.18 -11.67 11.34
C VAL A 132 -9.87 -11.15 9.94
N THR A 133 -8.86 -10.29 9.85
CA THR A 133 -8.25 -9.82 8.61
C THR A 133 -6.76 -9.71 8.83
N GLY A 134 -6.03 -8.98 7.99
CA GLY A 134 -4.61 -8.80 8.18
C GLY A 134 -3.94 -7.95 7.13
N VAL A 135 -2.62 -7.96 7.15
CA VAL A 135 -1.78 -7.37 6.11
C VAL A 135 -0.89 -8.45 5.53
N THR A 136 -0.81 -8.48 4.21
CA THR A 136 0.09 -9.35 3.46
C THR A 136 1.12 -8.49 2.73
N ILE A 137 2.40 -8.77 2.96
CA ILE A 137 3.51 -8.29 2.13
C ILE A 137 3.80 -9.36 1.10
N MET A 138 3.68 -9.00 -0.17
CA MET A 138 3.86 -9.92 -1.29
C MET A 138 4.72 -9.30 -2.38
N GLU A 139 5.40 -10.13 -3.15
CA GLU A 139 6.08 -9.69 -4.36
C GLU A 139 5.07 -9.44 -5.49
N ILE A 140 5.24 -8.38 -6.27
CA ILE A 140 4.40 -8.12 -7.44
C ILE A 140 4.81 -9.03 -8.59
N ARG A 141 3.82 -9.51 -9.35
CA ARG A 141 4.03 -10.16 -10.65
C ARG A 141 3.51 -9.24 -11.76
N PRO A 142 4.16 -9.20 -12.93
CA PRO A 142 3.68 -8.39 -14.03
C PRO A 142 2.29 -8.87 -14.49
N LYS A 143 1.49 -7.94 -15.03
CA LYS A 143 0.19 -8.21 -15.69
C LYS A 143 -0.95 -8.75 -14.80
N ARG A 144 -0.74 -9.01 -13.51
CA ARG A 144 -1.78 -9.51 -12.59
C ARG A 144 -1.68 -8.88 -11.21
N PHE A 145 -2.82 -8.53 -10.61
CA PHE A 145 -2.90 -8.04 -9.24
C PHE A 145 -2.92 -9.19 -8.23
N ASP A 146 -2.25 -9.00 -7.08
CA ASP A 146 -2.40 -9.81 -5.87
C ASP A 146 -2.24 -11.32 -6.07
N VAL A 147 -1.29 -11.74 -6.92
CA VAL A 147 -1.01 -13.16 -7.25
C VAL A 147 0.43 -13.60 -7.02
N GLY A 148 1.31 -12.69 -6.63
CA GLY A 148 2.71 -13.06 -6.40
C GLY A 148 2.93 -13.79 -5.07
N PRO A 149 4.14 -14.32 -4.86
CA PRO A 149 4.51 -14.97 -3.62
C PRO A 149 4.28 -14.09 -2.40
N ILE A 150 3.75 -14.69 -1.33
CA ILE A 150 3.60 -14.03 -0.03
C ILE A 150 4.95 -14.10 0.67
N ILE A 151 5.49 -12.94 1.06
CA ILE A 151 6.73 -12.82 1.82
C ILE A 151 6.45 -12.88 3.32
N LYS A 152 5.42 -12.15 3.76
CA LYS A 152 5.00 -12.12 5.16
C LYS A 152 3.51 -11.81 5.25
N GLN A 153 2.83 -12.38 6.23
CA GLN A 153 1.43 -12.10 6.50
C GLN A 153 1.21 -12.02 8.00
N GLU A 154 0.41 -11.05 8.43
CA GLU A 154 0.07 -10.83 9.84
C GLU A 154 -1.44 -10.73 9.97
N GLU A 155 -2.02 -11.59 10.82
CA GLU A 155 -3.45 -11.61 11.09
C GLU A 155 -3.80 -10.72 12.28
N VAL A 156 -4.95 -10.07 12.21
CA VAL A 156 -5.50 -9.23 13.28
C VAL A 156 -7.00 -9.44 13.44
N ALA A 157 -7.47 -9.35 14.68
CA ALA A 157 -8.89 -9.31 14.97
C ALA A 157 -9.50 -8.02 14.43
N VAL A 158 -10.65 -8.12 13.77
CA VAL A 158 -11.45 -6.97 13.35
C VAL A 158 -12.25 -6.49 14.55
N PRO A 159 -12.06 -5.25 15.03
CA PRO A 159 -12.82 -4.74 16.16
C PRO A 159 -14.33 -4.75 15.87
N PRO A 160 -15.18 -5.08 16.86
CA PRO A 160 -16.62 -5.05 16.66
C PRO A 160 -17.06 -3.61 16.30
N HIS A 161 -17.95 -3.49 15.32
CA HIS A 161 -18.48 -2.21 14.82
C HIS A 161 -17.43 -1.25 14.22
N CYS A 162 -16.22 -1.74 13.91
CA CYS A 162 -15.18 -0.95 13.25
C CYS A 162 -15.66 -0.44 11.88
N THR A 163 -15.46 0.84 11.62
CA THR A 163 -15.63 1.43 10.30
C THR A 163 -14.46 1.03 9.38
N ALA A 164 -14.67 1.12 8.06
CA ALA A 164 -13.60 0.86 7.09
C ALA A 164 -12.41 1.82 7.28
N GLN A 165 -12.67 3.07 7.66
CA GLN A 165 -11.62 4.08 7.89
C GLN A 165 -10.77 3.77 9.13
N GLU A 166 -11.39 3.32 10.23
CA GLU A 166 -10.65 2.88 11.42
C GLU A 166 -9.81 1.63 11.13
N LEU A 167 -10.39 0.69 10.38
CA LEU A 167 -9.68 -0.53 9.97
C LEU A 167 -8.51 -0.22 9.05
N GLU A 168 -8.68 0.72 8.11
CA GLU A 168 -7.60 1.21 7.25
C GLU A 168 -6.44 1.78 8.07
N GLY A 169 -6.72 2.69 9.01
CA GLY A 169 -5.68 3.29 9.86
C GLY A 169 -4.89 2.24 10.65
N MET A 170 -5.59 1.22 11.18
CA MET A 170 -4.96 0.10 11.89
C MET A 170 -4.06 -0.73 10.97
N LEU A 171 -4.60 -1.21 9.85
CA LEU A 171 -3.87 -2.05 8.90
C LEU A 171 -2.71 -1.30 8.26
N ALA A 172 -2.85 -0.01 8.03
CA ALA A 172 -1.77 0.81 7.50
C ALA A 172 -0.58 0.91 8.44
N LYS A 173 -0.83 1.03 9.75
CA LYS A 173 0.22 1.05 10.76
C LYS A 173 0.94 -0.30 10.84
N ILE A 174 0.20 -1.40 10.76
CA ILE A 174 0.76 -2.76 10.74
C ILE A 174 1.61 -2.94 9.48
N GLY A 175 1.08 -2.62 8.29
CA GLY A 175 1.81 -2.73 7.03
C GLY A 175 3.10 -1.90 7.00
N ALA A 176 3.06 -0.67 7.53
CA ALA A 176 4.24 0.17 7.70
C ALA A 176 5.34 -0.54 8.52
N ASN A 177 4.95 -1.12 9.65
CA ASN A 177 5.87 -1.81 10.55
C ASN A 177 6.41 -3.10 9.92
N MET A 178 5.59 -3.84 9.19
CA MET A 178 6.02 -5.04 8.46
C MET A 178 7.10 -4.70 7.44
N VAL A 179 6.89 -3.66 6.61
CA VAL A 179 7.88 -3.23 5.61
C VAL A 179 9.16 -2.70 6.24
N LYS A 180 9.08 -1.98 7.37
CA LYS A 180 10.27 -1.51 8.10
C LYS A 180 11.10 -2.62 8.72
N SER A 181 10.44 -3.70 9.17
CA SER A 181 11.11 -4.70 9.99
C SER A 181 12.32 -5.24 9.25
N SER A 182 13.50 -5.22 9.90
CA SER A 182 14.77 -5.61 9.27
C SER A 182 14.65 -6.96 8.59
N ASN A 183 13.96 -7.90 9.24
CA ASN A 183 13.69 -9.24 8.71
C ASN A 183 12.87 -9.26 7.40
N CYS A 184 11.97 -8.32 7.14
CA CYS A 184 11.16 -8.35 5.91
C CYS A 184 11.98 -7.89 4.70
N LEU A 185 12.69 -6.77 4.82
CA LEU A 185 13.54 -6.28 3.73
C LEU A 185 14.81 -7.13 3.62
N SER A 186 15.42 -7.57 4.72
CA SER A 186 16.59 -8.45 4.67
C SER A 186 16.26 -9.80 4.05
N ASN A 187 15.14 -10.44 4.42
CA ASN A 187 14.78 -11.73 3.82
C ASN A 187 14.44 -11.61 2.33
N PHE A 188 13.94 -10.45 1.90
CA PHE A 188 13.64 -10.20 0.50
C PHE A 188 14.89 -9.84 -0.33
N CYS A 189 15.85 -9.13 0.27
CA CYS A 189 17.07 -8.69 -0.41
C CYS A 189 18.24 -9.70 -0.34
N ILE A 190 18.25 -10.62 0.63
CA ILE A 190 19.36 -11.57 0.85
C ILE A 190 19.00 -13.00 0.40
N GLY A 191 17.71 -13.28 0.18
CA GLY A 191 17.21 -14.56 -0.34
C GLY A 191 17.28 -14.66 -1.85
#